data_AF-A0A1Y5SSQ9-F1
#
_entry.id   AF-A0A1Y5SSQ9-F1
#
_cell.length_a   1.000
_cell.length_b   1.000
_cell.length_c   1.000
_cell.angle_alpha   90.00
_cell.angle_beta   90.00
_cell.angle_gamma   90.00
#
_symmetry.space_group_name_H-M   'P 1'
#
loop_
_entity.id
_entity.type
_entity.pdbx_description
1 polymer ?
#
loop_
_entity_poly.entity_id
_entity_poly.type
_entity_poly.pdbx_seq_one_letter_code
_entity_poly.pdbx_strand_id
1 'polypeptide(L)'
;MDFDPATFGRLYAQSYDDGPMPHTLALCVDRISRLAGAASLSPLVLRYAWPAEIDLMAQLAGLRLRHRWADWADAGFAADSTSHVSVYEKPA
;
A
#
# COMPACT_ATOMS: atom_id res chain seq x y z
N MET A 1 17.77 1.34 8.41
CA MET A 1 17.50 2.22 7.26
C MET A 1 16.67 3.36 7.82
N ASP A 2 17.22 4.56 7.89
CA ASP A 2 16.52 5.70 8.50
C ASP A 2 15.55 6.27 7.46
N PHE A 3 14.26 6.26 7.77
CA PHE A 3 13.22 6.69 6.85
C PHE A 3 13.14 8.22 6.90
N ASP A 4 13.81 8.90 5.97
CA ASP A 4 13.70 10.35 5.80
C ASP A 4 12.40 10.72 5.04
N PRO A 5 11.40 11.30 5.73
CA PRO A 5 10.09 11.63 5.15
C PRO A 5 10.17 12.67 4.01
N ALA A 6 11.16 13.57 4.06
CA ALA A 6 11.29 14.64 3.07
C ALA A 6 11.89 14.13 1.75
N THR A 7 12.62 13.02 1.79
CA THR A 7 13.31 12.46 0.63
C THR A 7 12.49 11.37 -0.04
N PHE A 8 11.87 10.48 0.74
CA PHE A 8 11.19 9.31 0.19
C PHE A 8 9.95 9.68 -0.65
N GLY A 9 9.09 10.56 -0.14
CA GLY A 9 7.89 11.00 -0.86
C GLY A 9 8.18 11.73 -2.17
N ARG A 10 9.27 12.52 -2.24
CA ARG A 10 9.65 13.24 -3.47
C ARG A 10 10.30 12.35 -4.52
N LEU A 11 11.08 11.35 -4.12
CA LEU A 11 11.81 10.52 -5.08
C LEU A 11 10.90 9.49 -5.79
N TYR A 12 9.80 9.08 -5.15
CA TYR A 12 8.97 7.97 -5.63
C TYR A 12 7.47 8.28 -5.79
N ALA A 13 6.98 9.49 -5.49
CA ALA A 13 5.57 9.83 -5.65
C ALA A 13 5.05 9.55 -7.08
N GLN A 14 5.82 9.95 -8.09
CA GLN A 14 5.46 9.72 -9.50
C GLN A 14 5.46 8.21 -9.84
N SER A 15 6.42 7.43 -9.32
CA SER A 15 6.42 5.97 -9.53
C SER A 15 5.33 5.22 -8.78
N TYR A 16 4.75 5.81 -7.72
CA TYR A 16 3.58 5.26 -7.05
C TYR A 16 2.29 5.48 -7.85
N ASP A 17 2.17 6.63 -8.52
CA ASP A 17 1.00 6.96 -9.34
C ASP A 17 1.05 6.25 -10.70
N ASP A 18 2.23 6.16 -11.31
CA ASP A 18 2.44 5.51 -12.62
C ASP A 18 2.61 3.98 -12.50
N GLY A 19 2.89 3.47 -11.30
CA GLY A 19 3.24 2.07 -11.07
C GLY A 19 4.59 1.69 -11.67
N PRO A 20 5.12 0.47 -11.39
CA PRO A 20 6.46 0.12 -11.81
C PRO A 20 6.61 0.04 -13.34
N MET A 21 5.53 -0.16 -14.11
CA MET A 21 5.53 -0.22 -15.57
C MET A 21 4.13 0.11 -16.15
N PRO A 22 3.76 1.38 -16.35
CA PRO A 22 2.39 1.77 -16.72
C PRO A 22 1.91 1.16 -18.05
N HIS A 23 2.81 0.99 -19.03
CA HIS A 23 2.50 0.41 -20.33
C HIS A 23 2.45 -1.12 -20.32
N THR A 24 3.15 -1.77 -19.39
CA THR A 24 3.18 -3.23 -19.27
C THR A 24 1.93 -3.77 -18.60
N LEU A 25 1.40 -3.08 -17.58
CA LEU A 25 0.18 -3.50 -16.89
C LEU A 25 -1.02 -3.56 -17.86
N ALA A 26 -1.18 -2.52 -18.69
CA ALA A 26 -2.24 -2.45 -19.70
C ALA A 26 -2.15 -3.60 -20.72
N LEU A 27 -0.95 -3.91 -21.20
CA LEU A 27 -0.72 -5.02 -22.15
C LEU A 27 -0.97 -6.40 -21.51
N CYS A 28 -0.59 -6.59 -20.23
CA CYS A 28 -0.86 -7.82 -19.49
C CYS A 28 -2.36 -8.03 -19.29
N VAL A 29 -3.09 -6.98 -18.86
CA VAL A 29 -4.55 -7.05 -18.67
C VAL A 29 -5.26 -7.39 -19.98
N ASP A 30 -4.92 -6.70 -21.07
CA ASP A 30 -5.47 -6.98 -22.39
C ASP A 30 -5.18 -8.43 -22.84
N ARG A 31 -3.95 -8.91 -22.68
CA ARG A 31 -3.59 -10.28 -23.09
C ARG A 31 -4.30 -11.34 -22.26
N ILE A 32 -4.39 -11.17 -20.95
CA ILE A 32 -5.14 -12.08 -20.07
C ILE A 32 -6.63 -12.04 -20.42
N SER A 33 -7.20 -10.87 -20.73
CA SER A 33 -8.60 -10.73 -21.17
C SER A 33 -8.90 -11.53 -22.43
N ARG A 34 -8.00 -11.51 -23.42
CA ARG A 34 -8.17 -12.29 -24.65
C ARG A 34 -8.08 -13.80 -24.42
N LEU A 35 -7.26 -14.25 -23.48
CA LEU A 35 -7.09 -15.66 -23.14
C LEU A 35 -8.22 -16.21 -22.25
N ALA A 36 -8.81 -15.36 -21.41
CA ALA A 36 -9.83 -15.75 -20.43
C ALA A 36 -11.20 -16.08 -21.06
N GLY A 37 -11.41 -15.80 -22.35
CA GLY A 37 -12.64 -16.14 -23.07
C GLY A 37 -13.87 -15.43 -22.50
N ALA A 38 -14.80 -16.20 -21.91
CA ALA A 38 -16.03 -15.66 -21.30
C ALA A 38 -15.88 -15.28 -19.80
N ALA A 39 -14.69 -15.46 -19.20
CA ALA A 39 -14.48 -15.09 -17.81
C ALA A 39 -14.41 -13.57 -17.66
N SER A 40 -15.05 -13.05 -16.60
CA SER A 40 -14.98 -11.64 -16.24
C SER A 40 -13.66 -11.34 -15.53
N LEU A 41 -12.91 -10.36 -16.04
CA LEU A 41 -11.74 -9.81 -15.36
C LEU A 41 -12.11 -8.45 -14.78
N SER A 42 -11.75 -8.25 -13.52
CA SER A 42 -11.85 -6.95 -12.86
C SER A 42 -10.44 -6.44 -12.58
N PRO A 43 -10.00 -5.35 -13.21
CA PRO A 43 -8.69 -4.77 -12.92
C PRO A 43 -8.69 -4.24 -11.48
N LEU A 44 -7.68 -4.64 -10.69
CA LEU A 44 -7.44 -4.13 -9.35
C LEU A 44 -6.21 -3.23 -9.39
N VAL A 45 -6.42 -1.94 -9.15
CA VAL A 45 -5.33 -0.96 -9.00
C VAL A 45 -5.15 -0.68 -7.52
N LEU A 46 -3.96 -1.00 -6.99
CA LEU A 46 -3.59 -0.74 -5.60
C LEU A 46 -2.35 0.14 -5.58
N ARG A 47 -2.40 1.18 -4.74
CA ARG A 47 -1.20 1.91 -4.33
C ARG A 47 -0.76 1.33 -3.00
N TYR A 48 0.27 0.49 -3.06
CA TYR A 48 0.91 0.00 -1.85
C TYR A 48 1.53 1.18 -1.09
N ALA A 49 1.59 1.08 0.23
CA ALA A 49 2.37 1.98 1.07
C ALA A 49 2.94 1.16 2.22
N TRP A 50 4.20 1.41 2.59
CA TRP A 50 4.82 0.74 3.72
C TRP A 50 4.13 1.16 5.04
N PRO A 51 4.10 0.28 6.07
CA PRO A 51 3.62 0.60 7.41
C PRO A 51 4.04 1.98 7.94
N ALA A 52 5.32 2.34 7.80
CA ALA A 52 5.86 3.62 8.25
C ALA A 52 5.40 4.82 7.41
N GLU A 53 5.17 4.63 6.10
CA GLU A 53 4.58 5.67 5.24
C GLU A 53 3.13 5.94 5.62
N ILE A 54 2.37 4.87 5.91
CA ILE A 54 0.99 5.00 6.39
C ILE A 54 0.96 5.75 7.72
N ASP A 55 1.90 5.44 8.63
CA ASP A 55 2.01 6.13 9.91
C ASP A 55 2.35 7.61 9.75
N LEU A 56 3.22 7.96 8.79
CA LEU A 56 3.50 9.35 8.44
C LEU A 56 2.26 10.06 7.88
N MET A 57 1.54 9.43 6.95
CA MET A 57 0.29 9.99 6.41
C MET A 57 -0.75 10.22 7.52
N ALA A 58 -0.85 9.28 8.46
CA ALA A 58 -1.73 9.41 9.63
C ALA A 58 -1.31 10.59 10.52
N GLN A 59 -0.01 10.77 10.80
CA GLN A 59 0.51 11.91 11.56
C GLN A 59 0.22 13.25 10.88
N LEU A 60 0.43 13.35 9.57
CA LEU A 60 0.10 14.54 8.79
C LEU A 60 -1.41 14.84 8.79
N ALA A 61 -2.25 13.81 8.93
CA ALA A 61 -3.68 13.93 9.12
C ALA A 61 -4.11 14.22 10.57
N GLY A 62 -3.16 14.40 11.50
CA GLY A 62 -3.43 14.68 12.92
C GLY A 62 -3.83 13.45 13.75
N LEU A 63 -3.44 12.25 13.30
CA LEU A 63 -3.68 10.99 14.00
C LEU A 63 -2.38 10.41 14.56
N ARG A 64 -2.49 9.57 15.58
CA ARG A 64 -1.37 8.79 16.13
C ARG A 64 -1.68 7.30 16.10
N LEU A 65 -0.70 6.48 15.74
CA LEU A 65 -0.81 5.03 15.82
C LEU A 65 -1.02 4.61 17.29
N ARG A 66 -2.10 3.87 17.54
CA ARG A 66 -2.44 3.32 18.86
C ARG A 66 -2.05 1.85 18.97
N HIS A 67 -2.41 1.06 17.97
CA HIS A 67 -2.14 -0.39 17.93
C HIS A 67 -1.84 -0.87 16.52
N ARG A 68 -1.06 -1.96 16.44
CA ARG A 68 -0.78 -2.67 15.19
C ARG A 68 -0.67 -4.18 15.45
N TRP A 69 -1.34 -4.95 14.61
CA TRP A 69 -1.34 -6.42 14.61
C TRP A 69 -1.09 -6.97 13.21
N ALA A 70 -0.71 -8.24 13.10
CA ALA A 70 -0.54 -8.93 11.83
C ALA A 70 -1.89 -9.30 11.18
N ASP A 71 -2.92 -9.51 11.99
CA ASP A 71 -4.25 -9.90 11.54
C ASP A 71 -5.36 -9.41 12.50
N TRP A 72 -6.61 -9.80 12.22
CA TRP A 72 -7.78 -9.47 13.02
C TRP A 72 -7.93 -10.32 14.30
N ALA A 73 -7.05 -11.29 14.53
CA ALA A 73 -7.01 -12.11 15.74
C ALA A 73 -5.98 -11.57 16.75
N ASP A 74 -5.57 -10.31 16.59
CA ASP A 74 -4.59 -9.62 17.42
C ASP A 74 -3.19 -10.28 17.44
N ALA A 75 -2.81 -10.99 16.37
CA ALA A 75 -1.48 -11.56 16.25
C ALA A 75 -0.39 -10.48 16.23
N GLY A 76 0.78 -10.76 16.84
CA GLY A 76 1.89 -9.83 16.88
C GLY A 76 2.42 -9.48 15.48
N PHE A 77 2.64 -8.19 15.21
CA PHE A 77 3.18 -7.71 13.94
C PHE A 77 4.71 -7.78 13.91
N ALA A 78 5.28 -8.42 12.89
CA ALA A 78 6.72 -8.59 12.68
C ALA A 78 7.11 -8.38 11.20
N ALA A 79 8.42 -8.39 10.91
CA ALA A 79 8.95 -8.08 9.58
C ALA A 79 8.54 -9.09 8.49
N ASP A 80 8.20 -10.32 8.88
CA ASP A 80 7.71 -11.40 8.01
C ASP A 80 6.18 -11.47 7.93
N SER A 81 5.46 -10.57 8.61
CA SER A 81 4.01 -10.49 8.54
C SER A 81 3.55 -10.06 7.15
N THR A 82 2.69 -10.86 6.53
CA THR A 82 2.16 -10.61 5.17
C THR A 82 1.03 -9.58 5.14
N SER A 83 0.51 -9.18 6.30
CA SER A 83 -0.58 -8.23 6.47
C SER A 83 -0.43 -7.45 7.77
N HIS A 84 -1.22 -6.39 7.92
CA HIS A 84 -1.38 -5.73 9.21
C HIS A 84 -2.76 -5.10 9.38
N VAL A 85 -3.16 -4.95 10.64
CA VAL A 85 -4.29 -4.13 11.08
C VAL A 85 -3.71 -2.98 11.91
N SER A 86 -3.95 -1.73 11.49
CA SER A 86 -3.48 -0.54 12.22
C SER A 86 -4.66 0.26 12.74
N VAL A 87 -4.65 0.60 14.02
CA VAL A 87 -5.64 1.47 14.65
C VAL A 87 -5.00 2.80 14.99
N TYR A 88 -5.59 3.88 14.49
CA TYR A 88 -5.17 5.25 14.71
C TYR A 88 -6.19 5.98 15.58
N GLU A 89 -5.70 6.87 16.44
CA GLU A 89 -6.55 7.73 17.28
C GLU A 89 -6.21 9.20 17.06
N LYS A 90 -7.21 10.07 17.24
CA LYS A 90 -7.00 11.52 17.26
C LYS A 90 -6.53 11.91 18.68
N PRO A 91 -5.35 12.54 18.84
CA PRO A 91 -4.93 13.11 20.13
C PRO A 91 -5.91 14.18 20.61
N ALA A 92 -6.06 14.32 21.93
CA ALA A 92 -6.94 15.32 22.55
C ALA A 92 -6.48 16.76 22.29
#